data_AF-A0A193CHT3-F1
#
_entry.id   AF-A0A193CHT3-F1
#
_cell.length_a   1.000
_cell.length_b   1.000
_cell.length_c   1.000
_cell.angle_alpha   90.00
_cell.angle_beta   90.00
_cell.angle_gamma   90.00
#
_symmetry.space_group_name_H-M   'P 1'
#
loop_
_entity.id
_entity.type
_entity.pdbx_description
1 polymer ?
#
loop_
_entity_poly.entity_id
_entity_poly.type
_entity_poly.pdbx_seq_one_letter_code
_entity_poly.pdbx_strand_id
1 'polypeptide(L)'
;TYFNLGLHTSQLGNIKIIEKIRTELKKDKFLLVVDPLAVGATKYRTSIIKDMLQKCQPNIIKGNVSEIHYLDKGIFLGKGVDSKNSSVTEDCQLVNIAKNVALKYNCVVVVTAKKDVVVSPFLSKVAIINLDLPILTK
;
A
#
# COMPACT_ATOMS: atom_id res chain seq x y z
N THR A 1 -6.02 12.86 -4.66
CA THR A 1 -6.06 12.85 -3.18
C THR A 1 -5.13 11.79 -2.63
N TYR A 2 -4.29 12.16 -1.66
CA TYR A 2 -3.44 11.23 -0.89
C TYR A 2 -4.04 11.05 0.50
N PHE A 3 -4.24 9.80 0.93
CA PHE A 3 -4.83 9.49 2.22
C PHE A 3 -3.96 8.50 2.99
N ASN A 4 -3.32 9.00 4.06
CA ASN A 4 -2.50 8.19 4.95
C ASN A 4 -3.32 7.69 6.14
N LEU A 5 -3.35 6.36 6.30
CA LEU A 5 -4.12 5.65 7.32
C LEU A 5 -3.32 5.41 8.60
N GLY A 6 -2.58 6.42 9.10
CA GLY A 6 -2.03 6.39 10.46
C GLY A 6 -3.11 6.20 11.55
N LEU A 7 -4.37 6.39 11.18
CA LEU A 7 -5.58 6.14 11.96
C LEU A 7 -5.59 6.92 13.29
N HIS A 8 -5.23 8.20 13.22
CA HIS A 8 -5.58 9.13 14.29
C HIS A 8 -7.11 9.32 14.33
N THR A 9 -7.70 9.53 15.50
CA THR A 9 -9.18 9.58 15.70
C THR A 9 -9.89 10.55 14.76
N SER A 10 -9.26 11.69 14.45
CA SER A 10 -9.76 12.68 13.48
C SER A 10 -9.85 12.17 12.04
N GLN A 11 -9.12 11.11 11.67
CA GLN A 11 -9.08 10.57 10.32
C GLN A 11 -10.21 9.57 10.03
N LEU A 12 -10.84 8.98 11.06
CA LEU A 12 -11.96 8.03 10.86
C LEU A 12 -13.17 8.70 10.20
N GLY A 13 -13.42 9.98 10.51
CA GLY A 13 -14.49 10.75 9.86
C GLY A 13 -14.25 10.90 8.35
N ASN A 14 -12.99 11.06 7.94
CA ASN A 14 -12.62 11.23 6.54
C ASN A 14 -12.83 9.96 5.72
N ILE A 15 -12.76 8.77 6.33
CA ILE A 15 -13.06 7.50 5.64
C ILE A 15 -14.48 7.53 5.09
N LYS A 16 -15.47 7.90 5.91
CA LYS A 16 -16.88 7.99 5.48
C LYS A 16 -17.09 8.99 4.34
N ILE A 17 -16.36 10.10 4.37
CA ILE A 17 -16.43 11.12 3.31
C ILE A 17 -15.86 10.54 2.00
N ILE A 18 -14.71 9.87 2.05
CA ILE A 18 -14.11 9.24 0.87
C ILE A 18 -15.01 8.12 0.33
N GLU A 19 -15.61 7.31 1.20
CA GLU A 19 -16.60 6.30 0.83
C GLU A 19 -17.76 6.94 0.06
N LYS A 20 -18.34 8.03 0.57
CA LYS A 20 -19.42 8.76 -0.11
C LYS A 20 -18.96 9.28 -1.48
N ILE A 21 -17.80 9.95 -1.55
CA ILE A 21 -17.24 10.43 -2.82
C ILE A 21 -17.06 9.27 -3.81
N ARG A 22 -16.64 8.10 -3.34
CA ARG A 22 -16.44 6.91 -4.18
C ARG A 22 -17.73 6.29 -4.69
N THR A 23 -18.83 6.42 -3.96
CA THR A 23 -20.14 6.01 -4.46
C THR A 23 -20.67 6.93 -5.57
N GLU A 24 -20.32 8.22 -5.52
CA GLU A 24 -20.82 9.23 -6.47
C GLU A 24 -19.89 9.42 -7.68
N LEU A 25 -18.58 9.33 -7.48
CA LEU A 25 -17.56 9.58 -8.51
C LEU A 25 -16.79 8.32 -8.88
N LYS A 26 -16.69 8.09 -10.20
CA LYS A 26 -15.87 7.04 -10.78
C LYS A 26 -14.37 7.27 -10.53
N LYS A 27 -13.58 6.19 -10.67
CA LYS A 27 -12.12 6.16 -10.40
C LYS A 27 -11.30 7.14 -11.25
N ASP A 28 -11.77 7.49 -12.43
CA ASP A 28 -11.14 8.43 -13.38
C ASP A 28 -11.35 9.90 -12.97
N LYS A 29 -12.47 10.21 -12.33
CA LYS A 29 -12.80 11.57 -11.85
C LYS A 29 -12.25 11.89 -10.47
N PHE A 30 -11.91 10.86 -9.69
CA PHE A 30 -11.32 11.02 -8.36
C PHE A 30 -10.16 10.04 -8.16
N LEU A 31 -8.93 10.53 -8.32
CA LEU A 31 -7.73 9.74 -8.07
C LEU A 31 -7.43 9.66 -6.56
N LEU A 32 -7.48 8.46 -6.01
CA LEU A 32 -7.20 8.17 -4.60
C LEU A 32 -5.94 7.31 -4.47
N VAL A 33 -4.96 7.86 -3.76
CA VAL A 33 -3.78 7.15 -3.29
C VAL A 33 -3.95 6.86 -1.81
N VAL A 34 -3.82 5.61 -1.41
CA VAL A 34 -3.93 5.17 -0.01
C VAL A 34 -2.59 4.65 0.46
N ASP A 35 -2.18 5.13 1.64
CA ASP A 35 -1.02 4.66 2.37
C ASP A 35 -1.52 3.88 3.60
N PRO A 36 -1.44 2.53 3.60
CA PRO A 36 -2.01 1.64 4.61
C PRO A 36 -1.10 1.58 5.85
N LEU A 37 -0.65 2.74 6.32
CA LEU A 37 0.36 2.88 7.35
C LEU A 37 0.07 1.98 8.56
N ALA A 38 1.06 1.16 8.92
CA ALA A 38 0.99 0.24 10.05
C ALA A 38 -0.15 -0.80 9.97
N VAL A 39 -0.59 -1.18 8.76
CA VAL A 39 -1.41 -2.39 8.57
C VAL A 39 -0.65 -3.60 9.12
N GLY A 40 -1.36 -4.47 9.84
CA GLY A 40 -0.76 -5.61 10.53
C GLY A 40 -0.17 -5.31 11.91
N ALA A 41 0.02 -4.04 12.30
CA ALA A 41 0.56 -3.71 13.62
C ALA A 41 -0.42 -4.03 14.77
N THR A 42 -1.72 -3.79 14.57
CA THR A 42 -2.79 -4.18 15.50
C THR A 42 -4.00 -4.70 14.74
N LYS A 43 -4.83 -5.53 15.39
CA LYS A 43 -6.09 -6.02 14.80
C LYS A 43 -7.02 -4.87 14.40
N TYR A 44 -7.12 -3.85 15.25
CA TYR A 44 -7.98 -2.68 15.01
C TYR A 44 -7.54 -1.86 13.79
N ARG A 45 -6.24 -1.53 13.66
CA ARG A 45 -5.75 -0.81 12.47
C ARG A 45 -5.97 -1.64 11.21
N THR A 46 -5.67 -2.92 11.31
CA THR A 46 -5.81 -3.86 10.20
C THR A 46 -7.25 -3.95 9.70
N SER A 47 -8.22 -4.07 10.59
CA SER A 47 -9.63 -4.22 10.20
C SER A 47 -10.12 -2.96 9.49
N ILE A 48 -9.81 -1.77 10.02
CA ILE A 48 -10.23 -0.50 9.41
C ILE A 48 -9.56 -0.30 8.05
N ILE A 49 -8.24 -0.53 7.94
CA ILE A 49 -7.52 -0.37 6.68
C ILE A 49 -8.08 -1.31 5.62
N LYS A 50 -8.28 -2.60 5.95
CA LYS A 50 -8.81 -3.58 4.99
C LYS A 50 -10.23 -3.22 4.55
N ASP A 51 -11.09 -2.83 5.48
CA ASP A 51 -12.46 -2.40 5.20
C ASP A 51 -12.49 -1.18 4.27
N MET A 52 -11.66 -0.17 4.57
CA MET A 52 -11.53 1.03 3.74
C MET A 52 -11.00 0.70 2.33
N LEU A 53 -9.98 -0.14 2.21
CA LEU A 53 -9.44 -0.55 0.90
C LEU A 53 -10.49 -1.27 0.05
N GLN A 54 -11.34 -2.10 0.67
CA GLN A 54 -12.43 -2.79 -0.01
C GLN A 54 -13.53 -1.83 -0.46
N LYS A 55 -13.97 -0.92 0.40
CA LYS A 55 -15.07 0.01 0.11
C LYS A 55 -14.67 1.15 -0.83
N CYS A 56 -13.51 1.76 -0.60
CA CYS A 56 -13.07 2.95 -1.32
C CYS A 56 -12.31 2.65 -2.61
N GLN A 57 -11.94 1.39 -2.85
CA GLN A 57 -11.27 0.90 -4.06
C GLN A 57 -10.25 1.91 -4.63
N PRO A 58 -9.09 2.09 -3.99
CA PRO A 58 -8.13 3.10 -4.41
C PRO A 58 -7.65 2.91 -5.86
N ASN A 59 -7.08 3.98 -6.43
CA ASN A 59 -6.36 3.88 -7.70
C ASN A 59 -4.93 3.38 -7.46
N ILE A 60 -4.34 3.80 -6.34
CA ILE A 60 -2.97 3.46 -5.96
C ILE A 60 -2.91 3.10 -4.48
N ILE A 61 -2.24 2.00 -4.14
CA ILE A 61 -1.80 1.69 -2.78
C ILE A 61 -0.29 1.88 -2.73
N LYS A 62 0.21 2.66 -1.77
CA LYS A 62 1.64 2.90 -1.57
C LYS A 62 2.03 2.50 -0.15
N GLY A 63 2.94 1.55 0.00
CA GLY A 63 3.39 1.08 1.31
C GLY A 63 4.79 0.47 1.27
N ASN A 64 5.34 0.16 2.43
CA ASN A 64 6.62 -0.55 2.50
C ASN A 64 6.46 -2.07 2.24
N VAL A 65 7.57 -2.80 2.15
CA VAL A 65 7.57 -4.25 1.91
C VAL A 65 6.72 -5.01 2.93
N SER A 66 6.87 -4.67 4.21
CA SER A 66 6.17 -5.33 5.32
C SER A 66 4.65 -5.16 5.24
N GLU A 67 4.18 -3.95 4.94
CA GLU A 67 2.75 -3.61 4.80
C GLU A 67 2.13 -4.29 3.58
N ILE A 68 2.80 -4.24 2.43
CA ILE A 68 2.30 -4.86 1.18
C ILE A 68 2.29 -6.38 1.31
N HIS A 69 3.30 -6.98 1.92
CA HIS A 69 3.30 -8.41 2.24
C HIS A 69 2.13 -8.79 3.17
N TYR A 70 1.85 -7.97 4.18
CA TYR A 70 0.71 -8.19 5.05
C TYR A 70 -0.63 -8.09 4.30
N LEU A 71 -0.76 -7.18 3.34
CA LEU A 71 -1.96 -7.09 2.50
C LEU A 71 -2.13 -8.30 1.56
N ASP A 72 -1.03 -8.90 1.10
CA ASP A 72 -1.04 -10.15 0.32
C ASP A 72 -1.39 -11.34 1.22
N LYS A 73 -0.51 -11.68 2.17
CA LYS A 73 -0.54 -12.95 2.93
C LYS A 73 -1.31 -12.88 4.24
N GLY A 74 -1.57 -11.69 4.79
CA GLY A 74 -2.15 -11.52 6.12
C GLY A 74 -1.21 -11.88 7.27
N ILE A 75 0.07 -12.10 6.98
CA ILE A 75 1.11 -12.50 7.93
C ILE A 75 2.10 -11.34 8.07
N PHE A 76 2.55 -11.07 9.29
CA PHE A 76 3.55 -10.03 9.53
C PHE A 76 4.94 -10.58 9.22
N LEU A 77 5.69 -9.91 8.34
CA LEU A 77 7.14 -10.08 8.28
C LEU A 77 7.69 -9.45 9.55
N GLY A 78 8.32 -10.25 10.43
CA GLY A 78 8.71 -9.85 11.79
C GLY A 78 9.38 -8.47 11.91
N LYS A 79 9.29 -7.85 13.10
CA LYS A 79 9.89 -6.53 13.39
C LYS A 79 11.38 -6.52 13.03
N GLY A 80 11.76 -5.86 11.94
CA GLY A 80 13.17 -5.64 11.58
C GLY A 80 13.61 -6.03 10.16
N VAL A 81 12.72 -6.54 9.31
CA VAL A 81 13.07 -6.76 7.89
C VAL A 81 13.30 -5.44 7.14
N ASP A 82 12.78 -4.33 7.67
CA ASP A 82 12.92 -2.98 7.10
C ASP A 82 14.36 -2.41 7.17
N SER A 83 15.31 -3.04 7.87
CA SER A 83 16.63 -2.41 8.10
C SER A 83 17.88 -3.28 7.99
N LYS A 84 17.83 -4.62 7.95
CA LYS A 84 19.08 -5.42 7.95
C LYS A 84 19.17 -6.63 7.02
N ASN A 85 18.08 -7.20 6.53
CA ASN A 85 18.13 -8.40 5.68
C ASN A 85 17.40 -8.19 4.36
N SER A 86 17.98 -7.36 3.48
CA SER A 86 17.61 -7.23 2.06
C SER A 86 17.99 -8.48 1.22
N SER A 87 17.97 -9.66 1.84
CA SER A 87 18.19 -10.96 1.21
C SER A 87 16.91 -11.78 1.08
N VAL A 88 15.79 -11.34 1.67
CA VAL A 88 14.54 -12.13 1.76
C VAL A 88 13.49 -11.75 0.71
N THR A 89 13.87 -11.06 -0.35
CA THR A 89 13.03 -11.06 -1.55
C THR A 89 13.91 -10.72 -2.73
N GLU A 90 14.26 -11.73 -3.52
CA GLU A 90 14.67 -11.52 -4.90
C GLU A 90 13.67 -10.54 -5.55
N ASP A 91 14.15 -9.64 -6.42
CA ASP A 91 13.30 -8.63 -7.08
C ASP A 91 12.00 -9.28 -7.65
N CYS A 92 12.07 -10.54 -8.09
CA CYS A 92 10.94 -11.38 -8.51
C CYS A 92 9.87 -11.65 -7.43
N GLN A 93 10.26 -11.98 -6.20
CA GLN A 93 9.30 -12.29 -5.13
C GLN A 93 8.54 -11.04 -4.68
N LEU A 94 9.23 -9.90 -4.58
CA LEU A 94 8.62 -8.62 -4.23
C LEU A 94 7.59 -8.20 -5.28
N VAL A 95 7.95 -8.34 -6.57
CA VAL A 95 7.05 -8.11 -7.69
C VAL A 95 5.80 -8.99 -7.61
N ASN A 96 5.96 -10.28 -7.29
CA ASN A 96 4.82 -11.20 -7.16
C ASN A 96 3.87 -10.80 -6.02
N ILE A 97 4.41 -10.43 -4.85
CA ILE A 97 3.62 -9.95 -3.72
C ILE A 97 2.86 -8.68 -4.13
N ALA A 98 3.54 -7.70 -4.71
CA ALA A 98 2.93 -6.45 -5.18
C ALA A 98 1.85 -6.70 -6.24
N LYS A 99 2.09 -7.64 -7.17
CA LYS A 99 1.15 -8.04 -8.22
C LYS A 99 -0.11 -8.68 -7.63
N ASN A 100 0.03 -9.54 -6.63
CA ASN A 100 -1.11 -10.15 -5.93
C ASN A 100 -1.99 -9.08 -5.28
N VAL A 101 -1.38 -8.10 -4.59
CA VAL A 101 -2.11 -6.98 -3.98
C VAL A 101 -2.77 -6.11 -5.05
N ALA A 102 -2.07 -5.82 -6.15
CA ALA A 102 -2.59 -5.03 -7.25
C ALA A 102 -3.84 -5.68 -7.87
N LEU A 103 -3.80 -7.00 -8.10
CA LEU A 103 -4.94 -7.78 -8.59
C LEU A 103 -6.09 -7.83 -7.58
N LYS A 104 -5.76 -8.08 -6.30
CA LYS A 104 -6.74 -8.18 -5.21
C LYS A 104 -7.58 -6.91 -5.02
N TYR A 105 -6.94 -5.74 -5.11
CA TYR A 105 -7.61 -4.44 -4.93
C TYR A 105 -7.90 -3.72 -6.25
N ASN A 106 -7.56 -4.34 -7.38
CA ASN A 106 -7.70 -3.79 -8.71
C ASN A 106 -7.18 -2.34 -8.82
N CYS A 107 -5.93 -2.15 -8.40
CA CYS A 107 -5.26 -0.86 -8.30
C CYS A 107 -3.75 -0.99 -8.55
N VAL A 108 -3.09 0.12 -8.88
CA VAL A 108 -1.63 0.17 -8.93
C VAL A 108 -1.07 0.02 -7.51
N VAL A 109 0.05 -0.68 -7.37
CA VAL A 109 0.76 -0.83 -6.10
C VAL A 109 2.16 -0.26 -6.25
N VAL A 110 2.54 0.60 -5.31
CA VAL A 110 3.88 1.16 -5.17
C VAL A 110 4.48 0.60 -3.89
N VAL A 111 5.58 -0.13 -4.00
CA VAL A 111 6.30 -0.68 -2.86
C VAL A 111 7.59 0.09 -2.67
N THR A 112 7.74 0.72 -1.50
CA THR A 112 8.97 1.43 -1.16
C THR A 112 9.97 0.47 -0.53
N ALA A 113 11.19 0.41 -1.07
CA ALA A 113 12.27 -0.46 -0.61
C ALA A 113 13.63 0.15 -0.98
N LYS A 114 14.71 -0.65 -1.00
CA LYS A 114 16.01 -0.21 -1.55
C LYS A 114 15.91 0.21 -3.02
N LYS A 115 15.05 -0.48 -3.77
CA LYS A 115 14.57 -0.07 -5.10
C LYS A 115 13.05 -0.04 -5.01
N ASP A 116 12.46 1.08 -5.39
CA ASP A 116 11.00 1.18 -5.38
C ASP A 116 10.44 0.40 -6.58
N VAL A 117 9.36 -0.33 -6.33
CA VAL A 117 8.71 -1.19 -7.33
C VAL A 117 7.29 -0.71 -7.57
N VAL A 118 6.94 -0.49 -8.83
CA VAL A 118 5.58 -0.10 -9.23
C VAL A 118 4.98 -1.19 -10.11
N VAL A 119 3.83 -1.71 -9.68
CA VAL A 119 3.10 -2.77 -10.38
C VAL A 119 1.68 -2.34 -10.66
N SER A 120 1.22 -2.59 -11.89
CA SER A 120 -0.18 -2.44 -12.30
C SER A 120 -0.85 -3.81 -12.39
N PRO A 121 -2.15 -3.95 -12.09
CA PRO A 121 -2.84 -5.23 -12.21
C PRO A 121 -2.94 -5.70 -13.66
N PHE A 122 -3.02 -4.77 -14.62
CA PHE A 122 -3.30 -5.08 -16.03
C PHE A 122 -2.07 -5.21 -16.92
N LEU A 123 -0.89 -4.75 -16.46
CA LEU A 123 0.34 -4.76 -17.25
C LEU A 123 1.25 -5.91 -16.81
N SER A 124 1.90 -6.55 -17.78
CA SER A 124 2.99 -7.51 -17.51
C SER A 124 4.30 -6.81 -17.11
N LYS A 125 4.48 -5.57 -17.55
CA LYS A 125 5.66 -4.76 -17.25
C LYS A 125 5.60 -4.23 -15.82
N VAL A 126 6.78 -4.16 -15.20
CA VAL A 126 7.03 -3.59 -13.89
C VAL A 126 7.95 -2.39 -14.07
N ALA A 127 7.69 -1.30 -13.34
CA ALA A 127 8.63 -0.19 -13.28
C ALA A 127 9.44 -0.28 -11.99
N ILE A 128 10.75 -0.08 -12.09
CA ILE A 128 11.69 -0.07 -10.97
C ILE A 128 12.31 1.32 -10.92
N ILE A 129 12.24 1.96 -9.77
CA ILE A 129 12.83 3.28 -9.53
C ILE A 129 13.99 3.06 -8.57
N ASN A 130 15.20 3.34 -9.07
CA ASN A 130 16.44 3.21 -8.31
C ASN A 130 17.02 4.60 -8.07
N LEU A 131 16.45 5.30 -7.10
CA LEU A 131 16.90 6.62 -6.68
C LEU A 131 17.44 6.51 -5.26
N ASP A 132 18.77 6.53 -5.14
CA ASP A 132 19.47 6.57 -3.87
C ASP A 132 19.45 8.03 -3.37
N LEU A 133 18.29 8.47 -2.89
CA LEU A 133 18.16 9.78 -2.26
C LEU A 133 18.68 9.66 -0.83
N PRO A 134 19.63 10.51 -0.40
CA PRO A 134 20.03 10.54 0.99
C PRO A 134 18.79 10.80 1.83
N ILE A 135 18.52 9.89 2.78
CA ILE A 135 17.50 10.13 3.81
C ILE A 135 17.82 11.48 4.44
N LEU A 136 16.79 12.33 4.57
CA LEU A 136 16.87 13.56 5.37
C LEU A 136 17.24 13.14 6.80
N THR A 137 18.54 13.15 7.09
CA THR A 137 19.06 13.08 8.45
C THR A 137 18.65 14.38 9.13
N LYS A 138 17.85 14.25 10.19
CA LYS A 138 17.51 15.35 11.10
C LYS A 138 18.76 15.97 11.72
#